data_AF-A0A7X7SX98-F1
#
_entry.id   AF-A0A7X7SX98-F1
#
_cell.length_a   1.000
_cell.length_b   1.000
_cell.length_c   1.000
_cell.angle_alpha   90.00
_cell.angle_beta   90.00
_cell.angle_gamma   90.00
#
_symmetry.space_group_name_H-M   'P 1'
#
loop_
_entity.id
_entity.type
_entity.pdbx_description
1 polymer ?
#
loop_
_entity_poly.entity_id
_entity_poly.type
_entity_poly.pdbx_seq_one_letter_code
_entity_poly.pdbx_strand_id
1 'polypeptide(L)' 'MMKPKIFTMKFAKIYPLLVQKAEKKGRTKEEVDTVILWLTGYDEEGLQEQIGSVNLV' A
#
# COMPACT_ATOMS: atom_id res chain seq x y z
N MET A 1 -11.34 7.92 -24.13
CA MET A 1 -9.95 7.43 -23.96
C MET A 1 -9.95 6.26 -23.00
N MET A 2 -9.17 5.20 -23.27
CA MET A 2 -9.05 4.03 -22.38
C MET A 2 -8.15 4.38 -21.19
N LYS A 3 -8.64 4.21 -19.96
CA LYS A 3 -7.81 4.38 -18.76
C LYS A 3 -6.81 3.21 -18.67
N PRO A 4 -5.51 3.46 -18.43
CA PRO A 4 -4.55 2.40 -18.16
C PRO A 4 -5.01 1.52 -16.98
N LYS A 5 -4.84 0.20 -17.10
CA LYS A 5 -5.34 -0.79 -16.11
C LYS A 5 -4.92 -0.47 -14.67
N ILE A 6 -3.74 0.12 -14.48
CA ILE A 6 -3.21 0.48 -13.17
C ILE A 6 -4.14 1.43 -12.41
N PHE A 7 -4.79 2.39 -13.09
CA PHE A 7 -5.72 3.33 -12.47
C PHE A 7 -7.08 2.70 -12.12
N THR A 8 -7.30 1.45 -12.52
CA THR A 8 -8.52 0.68 -12.21
C THR A 8 -8.28 -0.40 -11.17
N MET A 9 -7.03 -0.62 -10.75
CA MET A 9 -6.68 -1.60 -9.73
C MET A 9 -6.91 -1.02 -8.33
N LYS A 10 -7.50 -1.82 -7.43
CA LYS A 10 -7.63 -1.45 -6.02
C LYS A 10 -6.25 -1.37 -5.37
N PHE A 11 -6.00 -0.29 -4.63
CA PHE A 11 -4.74 -0.10 -3.90
C PHE A 11 -4.43 -1.27 -2.94
N ALA A 12 -5.45 -1.79 -2.24
CA ALA A 12 -5.35 -2.99 -1.41
C ALA A 12 -4.70 -4.21 -2.10
N LYS A 13 -4.86 -4.37 -3.42
CA LYS A 13 -4.20 -5.46 -4.17
C LYS A 13 -2.75 -5.15 -4.53
N ILE A 14 -2.38 -3.88 -4.58
CA ILE A 14 -1.04 -3.41 -4.96
C ILE A 14 -0.14 -3.32 -3.73
N TYR A 15 -0.67 -2.86 -2.60
CA TYR A 15 0.06 -2.70 -1.34
C TYR A 15 0.92 -3.91 -0.94
N PRO A 16 0.42 -5.17 -0.89
CA PRO A 16 1.26 -6.32 -0.53
C PRO A 16 2.42 -6.54 -1.51
N LEU A 17 2.28 -6.15 -2.77
CA LEU A 17 3.35 -6.24 -3.77
C LEU A 17 4.44 -5.19 -3.53
N LEU A 18 4.09 -4.02 -2.99
CA LEU A 18 5.06 -2.98 -2.61
C LEU A 18 5.87 -3.44 -1.41
N VAL A 19 5.22 -4.01 -0.39
CA VAL A 19 5.88 -4.59 0.79
C VAL A 19 6.83 -5.71 0.39
N GLN A 20 6.36 -6.70 -0.38
CA GLN A 20 7.23 -7.78 -0.87
C GLN A 20 8.43 -7.29 -1.68
N LYS A 21 8.25 -6.22 -2.47
CA LYS A 21 9.35 -5.62 -3.25
C LYS A 21 10.36 -4.92 -2.34
N ALA A 22 9.92 -4.30 -1.27
CA ALA A 22 10.77 -3.68 -0.26
C ALA A 22 11.56 -4.75 0.53
N GLU A 23 10.89 -5.81 0.99
CA GLU A 23 11.50 -6.94 1.69
C GLU A 23 12.59 -7.61 0.85
N LYS A 24 12.35 -7.83 -0.45
CA LYS A 24 13.35 -8.34 -1.40
C LYS A 24 14.60 -7.44 -1.52
N LYS A 25 14.52 -6.20 -1.05
CA LYS A 25 15.62 -5.22 -1.03
C LYS A 25 16.15 -4.96 0.39
N GLY A 26 15.81 -5.80 1.36
CA GLY A 26 16.24 -5.65 2.76
C GLY A 26 15.60 -4.48 3.47
N ARG A 27 14.40 -4.08 3.04
CA ARG A 27 13.59 -3.00 3.65
C ARG A 27 12.37 -3.59 4.34
N THR A 28 11.75 -2.83 5.24
CA THR A 28 10.62 -3.31 6.05
C THR A 28 9.29 -2.74 5.57
N LYS A 29 8.20 -3.35 6.03
CA LYS A 29 6.83 -2.86 5.83
C LYS A 29 6.67 -1.45 6.42
N GLU A 30 7.23 -1.20 7.59
CA GLU A 30 7.13 0.08 8.30
C GLU A 30 7.78 1.22 7.50
N GLU A 31 8.89 0.95 6.81
CA GLU A 31 9.50 1.91 5.89
C GLU A 31 8.57 2.22 4.70
N VAL A 32 7.87 1.21 4.15
CA VAL A 32 6.88 1.41 3.08
C VAL A 32 5.70 2.25 3.57
N ASP A 33 5.17 1.93 4.74
CA ASP A 33 4.06 2.65 5.35
C ASP A 33 4.44 4.11 5.59
N THR A 34 5.60 4.37 6.18
CA THR A 34 6.11 5.72 6.44
C THR A 34 6.16 6.56 5.16
N VAL A 35 6.66 6.00 4.06
CA VAL A 35 6.71 6.69 2.77
C VAL A 35 5.31 6.95 2.22
N ILE A 36 4.39 5.99 2.33
CA ILE A 36 3.00 6.18 1.88
C ILE A 36 2.35 7.30 2.69
N LEU A 37 2.42 7.26 4.01
CA LEU A 37 1.87 8.28 4.91
C LEU A 37 2.43 9.67 4.56
N TRP A 38 3.74 9.79 4.31
CA TRP A 38 4.34 11.05 3.89
C TRP A 38 3.85 11.56 2.53
N LEU A 39 3.68 10.66 1.55
CA LEU A 39 3.27 11.03 0.19
C LEU A 39 1.77 11.33 0.07
N THR A 40 0.92 10.65 0.84
CA THR A 40 -0.54 10.79 0.74
C THR A 40 -1.12 11.70 1.82
N GLY A 41 -0.37 11.96 2.90
CA GLY A 41 -0.88 12.64 4.08
C GLY A 41 -1.82 11.77 4.93
N TYR A 42 -1.86 10.46 4.70
CA TYR A 42 -2.60 9.55 5.57
C TYR A 42 -1.89 9.41 6.91
N ASP A 43 -2.68 9.08 7.93
CA ASP A 43 -2.21 8.44 9.14
C ASP A 43 -2.32 6.91 9.00
N GLU A 44 -1.98 6.20 10.07
CA GLU A 44 -2.04 4.73 10.07
C GLU A 44 -3.47 4.22 9.84
N GLU A 45 -4.48 4.84 10.45
CA GLU A 45 -5.89 4.46 10.28
C GLU A 45 -6.34 4.66 8.83
N GLY A 46 -6.03 5.81 8.24
CA GLY A 46 -6.32 6.10 6.84
C GLY A 46 -5.65 5.10 5.89
N LEU A 47 -4.40 4.71 6.16
CA LEU A 47 -3.75 3.64 5.40
C LEU A 47 -4.49 2.30 5.55
N GLN A 48 -4.88 1.91 6.76
CA GLN A 48 -5.64 0.68 7.02
C GLN A 48 -6.98 0.65 6.28
N GLU A 49 -7.70 1.77 6.23
CA GLU A 49 -8.95 1.88 5.45
C GLU A 49 -8.72 1.63 3.95
N GLN A 50 -7.62 2.16 3.39
CA GLN A 50 -7.34 2.02 1.96
C GLN A 50 -6.88 0.61 1.55
N ILE A 51 -6.16 -0.10 2.43
CA ILE A 51 -5.75 -1.49 2.18
C ILE A 51 -6.83 -2.50 2.58
N GLY A 52 -7.87 -2.03 3.27
CA GLY A 52 -8.93 -2.83 3.86
C GLY A 52 -8.43 -3.52 5.13
N SER A 53 -9.29 -3.60 6.14
CA SER A 53 -9.01 -4.38 7.35
C SER A 53 -8.74 -5.84 6.96
N VAL A 54 -7.46 -6.18 6.85
CA VAL A 54 -7.00 -7.55 6.90
C VAL A 54 -7.16 -7.97 8.35
N ASN A 55 -8.39 -8.38 8.69
CA ASN A 55 -8.65 -9.19 9.88
C ASN A 55 -7.92 -10.52 9.61
N LEU A 56 -6.66 -10.62 10.03
CA LEU A 56 -6.01 -11.91 10.22
C LEU A 56 -6.64 -12.54 11.45
N VAL A 57 -7.79 -13.18 11.23
CA VAL A 57 -8.27 -14.30 12.06
C VAL A 57 -7.86 -15.60 11.42
#